data_AF-A0A141CLJ2-F1
#
_entry.id   AF-A0A141CLJ2-F1
#
_cell.length_a   1.000
_cell.length_b   1.000
_cell.length_c   1.000
_cell.angle_alpha   90.00
_cell.angle_beta   90.00
_cell.angle_gamma   90.00
#
_symmetry.space_group_name_H-M   'P 1'
#
loop_
_entity.id
_entity.type
_entity.pdbx_description
1 polymer ?
#
loop_
_entity_poly.entity_id
_entity_poly.type
_entity_poly.pdbx_seq_one_letter_code
_entity_poly.pdbx_strand_id
1 'polypeptide(L)'
;MWLKCLICVLLCLFLSVFLKTSVLSVLLCLEALVVVGVLVLVGHTELMFSVCFVSVGACESAVGLACLVSLVRAQGTSFIMV
;
A
#
# COMPACT_ATOMS: atom_id res chain seq x y z
N MET A 1 15.41 17.47 7.33
CA MET A 1 15.29 17.37 5.84
C MET A 1 14.67 16.06 5.41
N TRP A 2 15.09 14.93 5.97
CA TRP A 2 14.52 13.59 5.72
C TRP A 2 12.99 13.50 5.85
N LEU A 3 12.39 14.14 6.85
CA LEU A 3 10.93 14.12 7.05
C LEU A 3 10.15 14.73 5.87
N LYS A 4 10.65 15.82 5.27
CA LYS A 4 10.03 16.47 4.10
C LYS A 4 10.07 15.57 2.88
N CYS A 5 11.20 14.88 2.66
CA CYS A 5 11.34 13.90 1.59
C CYS A 5 10.37 12.72 1.77
N LEU A 6 10.24 12.19 2.98
CA LEU A 6 9.27 11.12 3.30
C LEU A 6 7.83 11.55 3.01
N ILE A 7 7.45 12.77 3.40
CA ILE A 7 6.12 13.34 3.12
C ILE A 7 5.88 13.49 1.61
N CYS A 8 6.88 13.97 0.85
CA CYS A 8 6.75 14.06 -0.61
C CYS A 8 6.61 12.68 -1.27
N VAL A 9 7.34 11.67 -0.79
CA VAL A 9 7.22 10.29 -1.28
C VAL A 9 5.83 9.74 -0.97
N LEU A 10 5.31 9.98 0.23
CA LEU A 10 3.98 9.54 0.64
C LEU A 10 2.89 10.19 -0.22
N LEU A 11 3.02 11.49 -0.51
CA LEU A 11 2.12 12.22 -1.40
C LEU A 11 2.19 11.67 -2.84
N CYS A 12 3.39 11.47 -3.39
CA CYS A 12 3.55 10.92 -4.75
C CYS A 12 3.00 9.49 -4.86
N LEU A 13 3.19 8.64 -3.85
CA LEU A 13 2.63 7.29 -3.82
C LEU A 13 1.10 7.35 -3.72
N PHE A 14 0.55 8.25 -2.91
CA PHE A 14 -0.90 8.44 -2.82
C PHE A 14 -1.50 8.89 -4.15
N LEU A 15 -0.89 9.86 -4.84
CA LEU A 15 -1.33 10.25 -6.20
C LEU A 15 -1.20 9.09 -7.19
N SER A 16 -0.13 8.28 -7.09
CA SER A 16 0.10 7.15 -7.98
C SER A 16 -0.98 6.06 -7.86
N VAL A 17 -1.59 5.89 -6.68
CA VAL A 17 -2.74 4.98 -6.48
C VAL A 17 -3.89 5.34 -7.41
N PHE A 18 -4.21 6.63 -7.58
CA PHE A 18 -5.34 7.08 -8.40
C PHE A 18 -5.10 7.01 -9.91
N LEU A 19 -3.83 6.92 -10.35
CA LEU A 19 -3.50 6.84 -11.77
C LEU A 19 -3.46 5.40 -12.31
N LYS A 20 -3.50 4.39 -11.44
CA LYS A 20 -3.30 3.00 -11.84
C LYS A 20 -4.62 2.30 -12.11
N THR A 21 -4.72 1.72 -13.31
CA THR A 21 -5.89 0.97 -13.79
C THR A 21 -5.90 -0.50 -13.37
N SER A 22 -4.73 -1.04 -13.01
CA SER A 22 -4.61 -2.42 -12.53
C SER A 22 -4.64 -2.48 -11.01
N VAL A 23 -5.53 -3.32 -10.46
CA VAL A 23 -5.67 -3.54 -9.01
C VAL A 23 -4.34 -3.96 -8.36
N LEU A 24 -3.54 -4.77 -9.06
CA LEU A 24 -2.24 -5.23 -8.57
C LEU A 24 -1.27 -4.07 -8.33
N SER A 25 -1.25 -3.10 -9.26
CA SER A 25 -0.39 -1.92 -9.16
C SER A 25 -0.82 -1.00 -8.01
N VAL A 26 -2.13 -0.98 -7.71
CA VAL A 26 -2.69 -0.26 -6.55
C VAL A 26 -2.25 -0.94 -5.24
N LEU A 27 -2.39 -2.26 -5.14
CA LEU A 27 -1.94 -3.05 -3.98
C LEU A 27 -0.45 -2.84 -3.68
N LEU A 28 0.40 -2.88 -4.70
CA LEU A 28 1.84 -2.60 -4.56
C LEU A 28 2.13 -1.17 -4.09
N CYS A 29 1.30 -0.21 -4.48
CA CYS A 29 1.45 1.18 -4.07
C CYS A 29 1.06 1.38 -2.60
N LEU A 30 0.06 0.62 -2.13
CA LEU A 30 -0.33 0.58 -0.72
C LEU A 30 0.79 0.00 0.15
N GLU A 31 1.39 -1.12 -0.25
CA GLU A 31 2.56 -1.70 0.45
C GLU A 31 3.74 -0.72 0.51
N ALA A 32 4.03 -0.02 -0.59
CA ALA A 32 5.06 1.01 -0.60
C ALA A 32 4.75 2.14 0.41
N LEU A 33 3.48 2.49 0.59
CA LEU A 33 3.05 3.49 1.57
C LEU A 33 3.22 2.96 3.01
N VAL A 34 2.91 1.69 3.26
CA VAL A 34 3.15 1.03 4.56
C VAL A 34 4.63 1.05 4.92
N VAL A 35 5.52 0.66 3.99
CA VAL A 35 6.98 0.67 4.20
C VAL A 35 7.51 2.08 4.52
N VAL A 36 7.01 3.10 3.81
CA VAL A 36 7.35 4.50 4.06
C VAL A 36 6.86 4.94 5.45
N GLY A 37 5.66 4.55 5.85
CA GLY A 37 5.13 4.80 7.21
C GLY A 37 5.98 4.15 8.30
N VAL A 38 6.42 2.91 8.08
CA VAL A 38 7.32 2.18 8.99
C VAL A 38 8.66 2.89 9.16
N LEU A 39 9.26 3.37 8.07
CA LEU A 39 10.49 4.17 8.10
C LEU A 39 10.34 5.44 8.95
N VAL A 40 9.18 6.11 8.88
CA VAL A 40 8.88 7.28 9.73
C VAL A 40 8.77 6.89 11.20
N LEU A 41 8.04 5.81 11.51
CA LEU A 41 7.85 5.32 12.89
C LEU A 41 9.16 4.87 13.54
N VAL A 42 10.01 4.15 12.80
CA VAL A 42 11.34 3.73 13.27
C VAL A 42 12.21 4.95 13.57
N GLY A 43 12.14 6.00 12.75
CA GLY A 43 12.81 7.27 13.02
C GLY A 43 12.36 7.98 14.30
N HIS A 44 11.13 7.72 14.75
CA HIS A 44 10.56 8.23 16.01
C HIS A 44 10.74 7.27 17.20
N THR A 45 11.49 6.17 17.05
CA THR A 45 11.77 5.15 18.09
C THR A 45 10.54 4.37 18.60
N GLU A 46 9.40 4.48 17.94
CA GLU A 46 8.15 3.78 18.28
C GLU A 46 8.09 2.38 17.65
N LEU A 47 9.00 1.49 18.09
CA LEU A 47 9.19 0.16 17.48
C LEU A 47 7.98 -0.77 17.63
N MET A 48 7.26 -0.71 18.76
CA MET A 48 6.08 -1.55 19.00
C MET A 48 4.94 -1.20 18.03
N PHE A 49 4.74 0.09 17.79
CA PHE A 49 3.71 0.57 16.86
C PHE A 49 4.07 0.20 15.41
N SER A 50 5.36 0.19 15.07
CA SER A 50 5.86 -0.21 13.75
C SER A 50 5.51 -1.67 13.40
N VAL A 51 5.70 -2.61 14.33
CA VAL A 51 5.38 -4.03 14.11
C VAL A 51 3.87 -4.22 13.93
N CYS A 52 3.05 -3.57 14.76
CA CYS A 52 1.60 -3.59 14.60
C CYS A 52 1.18 -3.04 13.23
N PHE A 53 1.77 -1.91 12.81
CA PHE A 53 1.46 -1.29 11.53
C PHE A 53 1.82 -2.18 10.33
N VAL A 54 2.98 -2.83 10.36
CA VAL A 54 3.37 -3.84 9.35
C VAL A 54 2.38 -5.01 9.31
N SER A 55 1.99 -5.52 10.48
CA SER A 55 1.09 -6.67 10.54
C SER A 55 -0.29 -6.36 9.95
N VAL A 56 -0.83 -5.17 10.21
CA VAL A 56 -2.10 -4.72 9.64
C VAL A 56 -1.96 -4.50 8.14
N GLY A 57 -0.89 -3.85 7.68
CA GLY A 57 -0.63 -3.65 6.24
C GLY A 57 -0.55 -4.97 5.48
N ALA A 58 0.17 -5.96 6.02
CA ALA A 58 0.25 -7.29 5.41
C ALA A 58 -1.10 -8.01 5.35
N CYS A 59 -1.96 -7.84 6.37
CA CYS A 59 -3.31 -8.38 6.37
C CYS A 59 -4.20 -7.72 5.31
N GLU A 60 -4.12 -6.40 5.16
CA GLU A 60 -4.86 -5.65 4.14
C GLU A 60 -4.48 -6.11 2.72
N SER A 61 -3.18 -6.30 2.46
CA SER A 61 -2.70 -6.84 1.19
C SER A 61 -3.15 -8.26 0.92
N ALA A 62 -3.18 -9.13 1.94
CA ALA A 62 -3.69 -10.49 1.80
C ALA A 62 -5.18 -10.52 1.44
N VAL A 63 -6.00 -9.70 2.10
CA VAL A 63 -7.43 -9.54 1.80
C VAL A 63 -7.64 -8.93 0.41
N GLY A 64 -6.84 -7.92 0.05
CA GLY A 64 -6.89 -7.27 -1.26
C GLY A 64 -6.54 -8.23 -2.42
N LEU A 65 -5.53 -9.08 -2.24
CA LEU A 65 -5.17 -10.13 -3.20
C LEU A 65 -6.26 -11.21 -3.31
N ALA A 66 -6.85 -11.64 -2.19
CA ALA A 66 -7.95 -12.60 -2.21
C ALA A 66 -9.18 -12.07 -2.96
N CYS A 67 -9.48 -10.78 -2.80
CA CYS A 67 -10.52 -10.09 -3.56
C CYS A 67 -10.17 -10.01 -5.05
N LEU A 68 -8.93 -9.66 -5.39
CA LEU A 68 -8.46 -9.62 -6.78
C LEU A 68 -8.59 -10.98 -7.47
N VAL A 69 -8.17 -12.07 -6.82
CA VAL A 69 -8.31 -13.43 -7.36
C VAL A 69 -9.78 -13.79 -7.59
N SER A 70 -10.65 -13.39 -6.66
CA SER A 70 -12.10 -13.61 -6.79
C SER A 70 -12.69 -12.81 -7.95
N LEU A 71 -12.24 -11.58 -8.16
CA LEU A 71 -12.65 -10.70 -9.27
C LEU A 71 -12.17 -11.24 -10.62
N VAL A 72 -10.91 -11.68 -10.71
CA VAL A 72 -10.36 -12.32 -11.91
C VAL A 72 -11.12 -13.62 -12.23
N ARG A 73 -11.50 -14.40 -11.21
CA ARG A 73 -12.33 -15.61 -11.41
C ARG A 73 -13.75 -15.27 -11.90
N ALA A 74 -14.32 -14.16 -11.45
CA ALA A 74 -15.68 -13.75 -11.81
C ALA A 74 -15.78 -13.07 -13.18
N GLN A 75 -14.83 -12.20 -13.53
CA GLN A 75 -14.86 -11.38 -14.74
C GLN A 75 -13.85 -11.84 -15.81
N GLY A 76 -12.93 -12.75 -15.49
CA GLY A 76 -11.89 -13.23 -16.40
C GLY A 76 -10.78 -12.21 -16.68
N THR A 77 -10.83 -11.01 -16.10
CA THR A 77 -9.85 -9.93 -16.31
C THR A 77 -9.40 -9.31 -14.99
N SER A 78 -8.15 -8.86 -14.96
CA SER A 78 -7.52 -8.21 -13.79
C SER A 78 -7.53 -6.67 -13.87
N PHE A 79 -8.26 -6.12 -14.84
CA PHE A 79 -8.43 -4.68 -15.02
C PHE A 79 -9.63 -4.19 -14.23
N ILE A 80 -9.48 -3.04 -13.57
CA ILE A 80 -10.62 -2.30 -13.06
C ILE A 80 -11.28 -1.67 -14.28
N MET A 81 -12.24 -2.36 -14.88
CA MET A 81 -13.19 -1.72 -15.78
C MET A 81 -14.27 -1.11 -14.89
N VAL A 82 -14.08 0.17 -14.52
CA VAL A 82 -15.20 1.01 -14.06
C VAL A 82 -16.16 1.20 -15.23
#